data_AF-A0A0G2FFY8-F1
#
_entry.id   AF-A0A0G2FFY8-F1
#
_cell.length_a   1.000
_cell.length_b   1.000
_cell.length_c   1.000
_cell.angle_alpha   90.00
_cell.angle_beta   90.00
_cell.angle_gamma   90.00
#
_symmetry.space_group_name_H-M   'P 1'
#
loop_
_entity.id
_entity.type
_entity.pdbx_description
1 polymer ?
#
loop_
_entity_poly.entity_id
_entity_poly.type
_entity_poly.pdbx_seq_one_letter_code
_entity_poly.pdbx_strand_id
1 'polypeptide(L)'
;MSTYNNPLGFKNYGYDQLVDIKGRIASVLQCQHDKWMEWLIGFDKFSYSSAPVKVVGWAVRDQNLLQGSTSGIDVYTNKDSGGISESNPACGRFFHQDDNYGSCPGGAARHYDVSL
;
A
#
# COMPACT_ATOMS: atom_id res chain seq x y z
N MET A 1 -21.21 18.12 5.08
CA MET A 1 -20.03 17.53 5.76
C MET A 1 -20.36 17.39 7.23
N SER A 2 -20.77 16.20 7.70
CA SER A 2 -21.07 16.00 9.14
C SER A 2 -20.90 14.55 9.60
N THR A 3 -19.90 13.84 9.09
CA THR A 3 -19.70 12.42 9.45
C THR A 3 -18.80 12.19 10.67
N TYR A 4 -18.20 13.21 11.29
CA TYR A 4 -17.26 13.00 12.40
C TYR A 4 -17.37 14.09 13.48
N ASN A 5 -18.24 13.89 14.47
CA ASN A 5 -18.46 14.82 15.59
C ASN A 5 -17.58 14.55 16.82
N ASN A 6 -16.76 13.50 16.82
CA ASN A 6 -15.84 13.24 17.94
C ASN A 6 -14.55 12.55 17.47
N PRO A 7 -13.52 13.31 17.08
CA PRO A 7 -12.24 12.76 16.63
C PRO A 7 -11.43 12.07 17.76
N LEU A 8 -11.85 12.20 19.03
CA LEU A 8 -11.16 11.63 20.20
C LEU A 8 -11.85 10.36 20.74
N GLY A 9 -12.93 9.91 20.11
CA GLY A 9 -13.67 8.70 20.50
C GLY A 9 -13.07 7.39 19.98
N PHE A 10 -12.04 7.44 19.13
CA PHE A 10 -11.38 6.26 18.58
C PHE A 10 -10.55 5.56 19.66
N LYS A 11 -11.09 4.47 20.23
CA LYS A 11 -10.41 3.65 21.24
C LYS A 11 -9.39 2.66 20.66
N ASN A 12 -9.24 2.60 19.34
CA ASN A 12 -8.21 1.83 18.67
C ASN A 12 -7.30 2.79 17.90
N TYR A 13 -6.03 2.86 18.30
CA TYR A 13 -4.95 3.51 17.54
C TYR A 13 -4.51 2.69 16.31
N GLY A 14 -5.20 1.59 16.00
CA GLY A 14 -5.13 1.00 14.67
C GLY A 14 -5.92 1.89 13.75
N TYR A 15 -5.28 2.44 12.71
CA TYR A 15 -6.01 3.16 11.68
C TYR A 15 -7.20 2.31 11.26
N ASP A 16 -8.42 2.73 11.61
CA ASP A 16 -9.63 2.35 10.89
C ASP A 16 -9.51 3.08 9.55
N GLN A 17 -8.59 2.61 8.71
CA GLN A 17 -8.71 2.80 7.29
C GLN A 17 -9.99 2.03 6.98
N LEU A 18 -11.13 2.73 7.02
CA LEU A 18 -12.24 2.35 6.19
C LEU A 18 -11.67 2.39 4.77
N VAL A 19 -11.16 1.24 4.32
CA VAL A 19 -10.58 1.06 3.00
C VAL A 19 -11.77 1.09 2.04
N ASP A 20 -12.32 2.28 1.83
CA ASP A 20 -13.01 2.56 0.59
C ASP A 20 -11.91 2.57 -0.48
N ILE A 21 -11.71 1.39 -1.08
CA ILE A 21 -10.69 1.12 -2.10
C ILE A 21 -10.84 2.07 -3.30
N LYS A 22 -11.96 2.80 -3.42
CA LYS A 22 -12.24 3.72 -4.54
C LYS A 22 -11.41 5.02 -4.59
N GLY A 23 -10.35 5.16 -3.80
CA GLY A 23 -9.26 6.09 -4.15
C GLY A 23 -8.81 7.06 -3.07
N ARG A 24 -9.42 7.07 -1.88
CA ARG A 24 -8.96 7.94 -0.79
C ARG A 24 -7.57 7.53 -0.30
N ILE A 25 -7.31 6.23 -0.11
CA ILE A 25 -6.01 5.76 0.38
C ILE A 25 -4.90 6.03 -0.63
N ALA A 26 -5.11 5.70 -1.92
CA ALA A 26 -4.12 6.00 -2.95
C ALA A 26 -3.78 7.50 -3.00
N SER A 27 -4.79 8.38 -2.89
CA SER A 27 -4.56 9.83 -2.87
C SER A 27 -3.80 10.33 -1.64
N VAL A 28 -4.08 9.77 -0.45
CA VAL A 28 -3.38 10.12 0.80
C VAL A 28 -1.95 9.60 0.77
N LEU A 29 -1.73 8.37 0.28
CA LEU A 29 -0.40 7.79 0.11
C LEU A 29 0.43 8.59 -0.91
N GLN A 30 -0.18 9.00 -2.03
CA GLN A 30 0.46 9.90 -2.99
C GLN A 30 0.88 11.20 -2.31
N CYS A 31 -0.03 11.86 -1.59
CA CYS A 31 0.27 13.12 -0.90
C CYS A 31 1.39 12.96 0.15
N GLN A 32 1.44 11.83 0.87
CA GLN A 32 2.54 11.56 1.80
C GLN A 32 3.86 11.33 1.07
N HIS A 33 3.86 10.59 -0.04
CA HIS A 33 5.05 10.41 -0.88
C HIS A 33 5.52 11.73 -1.50
N ASP A 34 4.61 12.58 -1.96
CA ASP A 34 4.94 13.88 -2.53
C ASP A 34 5.68 14.75 -1.51
N LYS A 35 5.23 14.80 -0.25
CA LYS A 35 5.92 15.52 0.82
C LYS A 35 7.33 14.99 1.10
N TRP A 36 7.52 13.67 1.01
CA TRP A 36 8.84 13.07 1.16
C TRP A 36 9.74 13.38 -0.05
N MET A 37 9.17 13.30 -1.26
CA MET A 37 9.85 13.64 -2.52
C MET A 37 10.26 15.12 -2.57
N GLU A 38 9.44 16.04 -2.08
CA GLU A 38 9.78 17.47 -1.98
C GLU A 38 11.08 17.70 -1.21
N TRP A 39 11.36 16.90 -0.18
CA TRP A 39 12.61 16.99 0.56
C TRP A 39 13.81 16.37 -0.18
N LEU A 40 13.57 15.30 -0.96
CA LEU A 40 14.61 14.59 -1.70
C LEU A 40 14.99 15.24 -3.03
N ILE A 41 14.07 15.94 -3.68
CA ILE A 41 14.31 16.56 -4.99
C ILE A 41 15.45 17.59 -4.84
N GLY A 42 16.53 17.37 -5.57
CA GLY A 42 17.73 18.21 -5.52
C GLY A 42 18.71 17.89 -4.39
N PHE A 43 18.37 16.96 -3.49
CA PHE A 43 19.29 16.43 -2.49
C PHE A 43 20.13 15.28 -3.08
N ASP A 44 21.44 15.25 -2.79
CA ASP A 44 22.39 14.17 -3.14
C ASP A 44 22.27 13.61 -4.59
N LYS A 45 22.06 14.49 -5.57
CA LYS A 45 21.87 14.11 -6.99
C LYS A 45 20.72 13.12 -7.21
N PHE A 46 19.72 13.12 -6.33
CA PHE A 46 18.52 12.31 -6.50
C PHE A 46 17.87 12.62 -7.86
N SER A 47 17.71 11.58 -8.68
CA SER A 47 17.45 11.71 -10.12
C SER A 47 15.98 11.84 -10.51
N TYR A 48 15.06 11.65 -9.55
CA TYR A 48 13.62 11.64 -9.81
C TYR A 48 12.97 12.97 -9.42
N SER A 49 12.09 13.46 -10.28
CA SER A 49 11.27 14.68 -10.04
C SER A 49 9.87 14.38 -9.52
N SER A 50 9.45 13.11 -9.53
CA SER A 50 8.16 12.65 -9.02
C SER A 50 8.22 11.15 -8.72
N ALA A 51 7.42 10.69 -7.76
CA ALA A 51 7.21 9.26 -7.48
C ALA A 51 5.71 8.95 -7.44
N PRO A 52 5.10 8.60 -8.59
CA PRO A 52 3.69 8.20 -8.64
C PRO A 52 3.45 6.93 -7.81
N VAL A 53 2.44 6.97 -6.96
CA VAL A 53 2.03 5.87 -6.09
C VAL A 53 0.86 5.14 -6.72
N LYS A 54 0.98 3.82 -6.80
CA LYS A 54 -0.08 2.91 -7.21
C LYS A 54 -0.24 1.82 -6.18
N VAL A 55 -1.46 1.66 -5.67
CA VAL A 55 -1.78 0.52 -4.79
C VAL A 55 -2.03 -0.70 -5.66
N VAL A 56 -1.19 -1.71 -5.52
CA VAL A 56 -1.27 -2.96 -6.30
C VAL A 56 -1.93 -4.11 -5.53
N GLY A 57 -1.93 -4.07 -4.20
CA GLY A 57 -2.55 -5.12 -3.39
C GLY A 57 -2.74 -4.74 -1.92
N TRP A 58 -3.44 -5.62 -1.20
CA TRP A 58 -3.76 -5.50 0.22
C TRP A 58 -3.66 -6.84 0.92
N ALA A 59 -2.92 -6.88 2.03
CA ALA A 59 -2.90 -8.03 2.93
C ALA A 59 -3.95 -7.86 4.04
N VAL A 60 -4.86 -8.81 4.16
CA VAL A 60 -5.92 -8.82 5.17
C VAL A 60 -6.06 -10.18 5.81
N ARG A 61 -6.47 -10.21 7.08
CA ARG A 61 -6.74 -11.48 7.77
C ARG A 61 -7.94 -12.23 7.19
N ASP A 62 -8.89 -11.49 6.64
CA ASP A 62 -10.14 -11.97 6.05
C ASP A 62 -10.59 -10.97 5.00
N GLN A 63 -10.82 -11.45 3.78
CA GLN A 63 -11.27 -10.63 2.64
C GLN A 63 -12.64 -10.00 2.88
N ASN A 64 -13.49 -10.59 3.73
CA ASN A 64 -14.81 -10.05 4.07
C ASN A 64 -14.75 -8.73 4.84
N LEU A 65 -13.57 -8.33 5.33
CA LEU A 65 -13.35 -7.03 5.99
C LEU A 65 -13.23 -5.89 4.98
N LEU A 66 -12.93 -6.19 3.72
CA LEU A 66 -12.83 -5.19 2.66
C LEU A 66 -14.22 -4.76 2.22
N GLN A 67 -14.46 -3.46 2.21
CA GLN A 67 -15.69 -2.86 1.72
C GLN A 67 -15.42 -2.21 0.35
N GLY A 68 -16.37 -2.38 -0.58
CA GLY A 68 -16.24 -1.84 -1.94
C GLY A 68 -15.64 -2.83 -2.94
N SER A 69 -15.17 -2.32 -4.07
CA SER A 69 -14.62 -3.17 -5.15
C SER A 69 -13.12 -3.38 -4.96
N THR A 70 -12.69 -4.63 -5.05
CA THR A 70 -11.28 -5.04 -5.10
C THR A 70 -10.76 -5.18 -6.53
N SER A 71 -11.50 -4.69 -7.53
CA SER A 71 -11.10 -4.80 -8.92
C SER A 71 -9.77 -4.08 -9.16
N GLY A 72 -8.78 -4.79 -9.70
CA GLY A 72 -7.46 -4.23 -10.00
C GLY A 72 -6.49 -4.17 -8.81
N ILE A 73 -6.86 -4.69 -7.64
CA ILE A 73 -5.95 -4.91 -6.50
C ILE A 73 -5.85 -6.40 -6.17
N ASP A 74 -4.66 -6.86 -5.81
CA ASP A 74 -4.46 -8.23 -5.37
C ASP A 74 -4.76 -8.30 -3.88
N VAL A 75 -5.69 -9.16 -3.50
CA VAL A 75 -6.03 -9.36 -2.08
C VAL A 75 -5.29 -10.60 -1.59
N TYR A 76 -4.51 -10.41 -0.54
CA TYR A 76 -3.66 -11.41 0.06
C TYR A 76 -4.21 -11.77 1.44
N THR A 77 -4.35 -13.07 1.71
CA THR A 77 -4.73 -13.59 3.03
C THR A 77 -3.66 -14.50 3.63
N ASN A 78 -2.47 -14.54 3.02
CA ASN A 78 -1.30 -15.22 3.57
C ASN A 78 -0.85 -14.54 4.86
N LYS A 79 -0.16 -15.33 5.68
CA LYS A 79 0.42 -14.90 6.93
C LYS A 79 1.91 -15.19 6.91
N ASP A 80 2.68 -14.32 7.54
CA ASP A 80 4.10 -14.53 7.80
C ASP A 80 4.31 -15.62 8.89
N SER A 81 5.57 -15.87 9.25
CA SER A 81 5.93 -16.82 10.32
C SER A 81 5.41 -16.42 11.70
N GLY A 82 5.04 -15.15 11.90
CA GLY A 82 4.41 -14.61 13.10
C GLY A 82 2.88 -14.63 13.07
N GLY A 83 2.26 -15.10 11.98
CA GLY A 83 0.82 -15.15 11.83
C GLY A 83 0.18 -13.81 11.43
N ILE A 84 0.99 -12.81 11.05
CA ILE A 84 0.55 -11.48 10.62
C ILE A 84 0.29 -11.50 9.12
N SER A 85 -0.79 -10.87 8.68
CA SER A 85 -1.07 -10.75 7.25
C SER A 85 0.04 -10.00 6.52
N GLU A 86 0.56 -10.59 5.44
CA GLU A 86 1.68 -10.05 4.66
C GLU A 86 1.33 -10.00 3.17
N SER A 87 1.89 -9.05 2.43
CA SER A 87 1.88 -9.07 0.96
C SER A 87 2.71 -10.25 0.43
N ASN A 88 2.52 -10.68 -0.82
CA ASN A 88 3.25 -11.82 -1.37
C ASN A 88 4.76 -11.51 -1.57
N PRO A 89 5.69 -12.16 -0.84
CA PRO A 89 7.13 -11.88 -0.97
C PRO A 89 7.66 -12.07 -2.38
N ALA A 90 7.06 -12.96 -3.18
CA ALA A 90 7.43 -13.19 -4.58
C ALA A 90 7.16 -12.01 -5.51
N CYS A 91 6.50 -10.95 -5.02
CA CYS A 91 6.22 -9.71 -5.73
C CYS A 91 6.93 -8.49 -5.12
N GLY A 92 7.67 -8.65 -4.02
CA GLY A 92 8.32 -7.53 -3.34
C GLY A 92 9.67 -7.17 -3.95
N ARG A 93 9.89 -5.88 -4.26
CA ARG A 93 11.16 -5.36 -4.79
C ARG A 93 12.36 -5.73 -3.91
N PHE A 94 12.15 -5.78 -2.60
CA PHE A 94 13.18 -6.17 -1.62
C PHE A 94 13.78 -7.56 -1.92
N PHE A 95 12.95 -8.51 -2.39
CA PHE A 95 13.34 -9.88 -2.70
C PHE A 95 13.80 -10.07 -4.14
N HIS A 96 13.50 -9.10 -5.02
CA HIS A 96 13.76 -9.14 -6.46
C HIS A 96 14.61 -7.94 -6.89
N GLN A 97 15.81 -7.81 -6.34
CA GLN A 97 16.77 -6.74 -6.67
C GLN A 97 17.33 -6.85 -8.10
N ASP A 98 17.15 -8.00 -8.73
CA ASP A 98 17.51 -8.31 -10.11
C ASP A 98 16.43 -7.93 -11.12
N ASP A 99 15.34 -7.29 -10.68
CA ASP A 99 14.15 -6.94 -11.47
C ASP A 99 13.42 -8.16 -12.07
N ASN A 100 13.69 -9.38 -11.58
CA ASN A 100 13.06 -10.59 -12.06
C ASN A 100 11.83 -10.97 -11.24
N TYR A 101 10.66 -10.54 -11.70
CA TYR A 101 9.38 -10.87 -11.07
C TYR A 101 8.70 -12.13 -11.63
N GLY A 102 9.46 -13.08 -12.19
CA GLY A 102 8.89 -14.31 -12.77
C GLY A 102 8.13 -15.19 -11.77
N SER A 103 8.45 -15.09 -10.49
CA SER A 103 7.72 -15.75 -9.39
C SER A 103 6.48 -15.00 -8.92
N CYS A 104 6.29 -13.75 -9.34
CA CYS A 104 5.09 -12.98 -9.01
C CYS A 104 3.95 -13.39 -9.96
N PRO A 105 2.78 -13.85 -9.47
CA PRO A 105 1.68 -14.30 -10.34
C PRO A 105 1.19 -13.26 -11.35
N GLY A 106 1.34 -11.96 -11.04
CA GLY A 106 1.03 -10.86 -11.94
C GLY A 106 2.25 -10.17 -12.56
N GLY A 107 3.43 -10.77 -12.39
CA GLY A 107 4.71 -10.26 -12.89
C GLY A 107 5.04 -8.85 -12.40
N ALA A 108 5.88 -8.17 -13.16
CA ALA A 108 6.30 -6.80 -12.87
C ALA A 108 5.13 -5.79 -12.81
N ALA A 109 3.97 -6.07 -13.41
CA ALA A 109 2.83 -5.15 -13.32
C ALA A 109 2.18 -5.13 -11.92
N ARG A 110 2.46 -6.16 -11.09
CA ARG A 110 1.90 -6.38 -9.76
C ARG A 110 2.97 -6.42 -8.66
N HIS A 111 4.22 -6.06 -8.98
CA HIS A 111 5.24 -5.90 -7.96
C HIS A 111 4.93 -4.71 -7.05
N TYR A 112 5.51 -4.72 -5.84
CA TYR A 112 5.45 -3.61 -4.91
C TYR A 112 6.84 -3.24 -4.38
N ASP A 113 7.07 -1.94 -4.21
CA ASP A 113 8.31 -1.39 -3.64
C ASP A 113 8.18 -1.06 -2.15
N VAL A 114 6.94 -0.85 -1.68
CA VAL A 114 6.63 -0.44 -0.31
C VAL A 114 5.52 -1.34 0.24
N SER A 115 5.73 -1.84 1.46
CA SER A 115 4.70 -2.51 2.28
C SER A 115 4.56 -1.73 3.60
N LEU A 116 3.32 -1.59 4.08
CA LEU A 116 2.96 -0.85 5.29
C LEU A 116 2.31 -1.78 6.32
#